data_AF-A0A369JZH7-F1
#
_entry.id   AF-A0A369JZH7-F1
#
_cell.length_a   1.000
_cell.length_b   1.000
_cell.length_c   1.000
_cell.angle_alpha   90.00
_cell.angle_beta   90.00
_cell.angle_gamma   90.00
#
_symmetry.space_group_name_H-M   'P 1'
#
loop_
_entity.id
_entity.type
_entity.pdbx_description
1 polymer ?
#
loop_
_entity_poly.entity_id
_entity_poly.type
_entity_poly.pdbx_seq_one_letter_code
_entity_poly.pdbx_strand_id
1 'polypeptide(L)'
;MIDTVSNMFPDIPVDNVRYDLLRTGSVEITTNRILERGFLDAPPPAYYTLFPRSTTSNATPNASAQKKPPTETLISRYGLQERVEEVGEKEIEEVGGKAAWEDSPEKREASLRERKAKMILAARQRMLAQQQKGKQQGPGES
;
A
#
# COMPACT_ATOMS: atom_id res chain seq x y z
N MET A 1 -6.55 -20.01 19.06
CA MET A 1 -7.96 -20.27 18.68
C MET A 1 -8.34 -19.47 17.43
N ILE A 2 -8.19 -18.14 17.44
CA ILE A 2 -8.47 -17.29 16.27
C ILE A 2 -7.56 -17.65 15.09
N ASP A 3 -6.25 -17.82 15.32
CA ASP A 3 -5.28 -18.13 14.25
C ASP A 3 -5.59 -19.47 13.56
N THR A 4 -6.08 -20.46 14.32
CA THR A 4 -6.47 -21.77 13.80
C THR A 4 -7.60 -21.64 12.78
N VAL A 5 -8.65 -20.88 13.12
CA VAL A 5 -9.79 -20.63 12.22
C VAL A 5 -9.36 -19.75 11.05
N SER A 6 -8.53 -18.74 11.28
CA SER A 6 -8.03 -17.85 10.22
C SER A 6 -7.15 -18.59 9.20
N ASN A 7 -6.40 -19.61 9.62
CA ASN A 7 -5.60 -20.44 8.71
C ASN A 7 -6.47 -21.40 7.89
N MET A 8 -7.57 -21.91 8.45
CA MET A 8 -8.52 -22.76 7.72
C MET A 8 -9.38 -21.95 6.75
N PHE A 9 -9.73 -20.71 7.11
CA PHE A 9 -10.63 -19.84 6.36
C PHE A 9 -10.02 -18.45 6.17
N PRO A 10 -9.04 -18.30 5.25
CA PRO A 10 -8.40 -17.01 5.00
C PRO A 10 -9.35 -15.95 4.40
N ASP A 11 -10.43 -16.39 3.77
CA ASP A 11 -11.44 -15.51 3.18
C ASP A 11 -12.36 -14.85 4.22
N ILE A 12 -12.44 -15.43 5.43
CA ILE A 12 -13.29 -14.90 6.50
C ILE A 12 -12.50 -13.85 7.29
N PRO A 13 -13.05 -12.65 7.49
CA PRO A 13 -12.36 -11.60 8.24
C PRO A 13 -12.14 -12.00 9.70
N VAL A 14 -10.92 -11.76 10.18
CA VAL A 14 -10.46 -12.08 11.54
C VAL A 14 -11.36 -11.45 12.61
N ASP A 15 -11.93 -10.28 12.35
CA ASP A 15 -12.85 -9.60 13.26
C ASP A 15 -14.14 -10.40 13.49
N ASN A 16 -14.70 -11.01 12.44
CA ASN A 16 -15.92 -11.83 12.54
C ASN A 16 -15.62 -13.14 13.26
N VAL A 17 -14.47 -13.76 12.96
CA VAL A 17 -14.00 -14.98 13.66
C VAL A 17 -13.86 -14.71 15.15
N ARG A 18 -13.21 -13.62 15.53
CA ARG A 18 -13.02 -13.25 16.94
C ARG A 18 -14.35 -12.96 17.62
N TYR A 19 -15.25 -12.25 16.96
CA TYR A 19 -16.58 -11.97 17.50
C TYR A 19 -17.41 -13.25 17.69
N ASP A 20 -17.38 -14.18 16.75
CA ASP A 20 -18.10 -15.46 16.90
C ASP A 20 -17.51 -16.32 18.01
N LEU A 21 -16.18 -16.43 18.09
CA LEU A 21 -15.48 -17.13 19.17
C LEU A 21 -15.76 -16.55 20.55
N LEU A 22 -15.99 -15.24 20.67
CA LEU A 22 -16.41 -14.63 21.95
C LEU A 22 -17.81 -15.07 22.38
N ARG A 23 -18.69 -15.42 21.43
CA ARG A 23 -20.06 -15.89 21.72
C ARG A 23 -20.10 -17.40 21.96
N THR A 24 -19.38 -18.18 21.16
CA THR A 24 -19.42 -19.64 21.18
C THR A 24 -18.40 -20.26 22.13
N GLY A 25 -17.24 -19.63 22.31
CA GLY A 25 -16.13 -20.13 23.13
C GLY A 25 -15.43 -21.38 22.58
N SER A 26 -15.84 -21.89 21.42
CA SER A 26 -15.28 -23.12 20.82
C SER A 26 -15.00 -22.95 19.33
N VAL A 27 -13.81 -23.38 18.94
CA VAL A 27 -13.33 -23.40 17.54
C VAL A 27 -14.16 -24.35 16.68
N GLU A 28 -14.59 -25.49 17.23
CA GLU A 28 -15.35 -26.51 16.51
C GLU A 28 -16.73 -25.98 16.11
N ILE A 29 -17.40 -25.29 17.03
CA ILE A 29 -18.73 -24.69 16.78
C ILE A 29 -18.64 -23.60 15.72
N THR A 30 -17.64 -22.71 15.84
CA THR A 30 -17.43 -21.64 14.85
C THR A 30 -17.07 -22.20 13.48
N THR A 31 -16.28 -23.27 13.41
CA THR A 31 -15.93 -23.94 12.15
C THR A 31 -17.15 -24.58 11.49
N ASN A 32 -17.99 -25.30 12.24
CA ASN A 32 -19.24 -25.86 11.72
C ASN A 32 -20.17 -24.76 11.20
N ARG A 33 -20.29 -23.64 11.89
CA ARG A 33 -21.07 -22.48 11.42
C ARG A 33 -20.58 -21.93 10.09
N ILE A 34 -19.26 -21.80 9.94
CA ILE A 34 -18.65 -21.34 8.68
C ILE A 34 -18.96 -22.33 7.55
N LEU A 35 -18.89 -23.64 7.81
CA LEU A 35 -19.20 -24.66 6.81
C LEU A 35 -20.70 -24.69 6.42
N GLU A 36 -21.59 -24.52 7.39
CA GLU A 36 -23.04 -24.53 7.15
C GLU A 36 -23.54 -23.27 6.43
N ARG A 37 -23.02 -22.10 6.80
CA ARG A 37 -23.54 -20.80 6.32
C ARG A 37 -22.65 -20.16 5.26
N GLY A 38 -21.36 -20.51 5.20
CA GLY A 38 -20.36 -19.88 4.35
C GLY A 38 -19.86 -18.51 4.84
N PHE A 39 -20.45 -17.96 5.91
CA PHE A 39 -20.09 -16.65 6.47
C PHE A 39 -20.36 -16.56 7.98
N LEU A 40 -19.79 -15.54 8.62
CA LEU A 40 -20.01 -15.20 10.02
C LEU A 40 -20.63 -13.80 10.15
N ASP A 41 -21.44 -13.61 11.19
CA ASP A 41 -22.02 -12.29 11.51
C ASP A 41 -20.94 -11.23 11.67
N ALA A 42 -21.21 -10.06 11.11
CA ALA A 42 -20.38 -8.89 11.33
C ALA A 42 -20.53 -8.41 12.79
N PRO A 43 -19.42 -8.10 13.48
CA PRO A 43 -19.49 -7.56 14.84
C PRO A 43 -20.18 -6.19 14.88
N PRO A 44 -20.95 -5.90 15.94
CA PRO A 44 -21.61 -4.61 16.12
C PRO A 44 -20.58 -3.49 16.33
N PRO A 45 -20.92 -2.20 16.07
CA PRO A 45 -19.99 -1.08 16.21
C PRO A 45 -19.33 -0.98 17.60
N ALA A 46 -20.05 -1.34 18.67
CA ALA A 46 -19.53 -1.36 20.03
C ALA A 46 -18.32 -2.30 20.22
N TYR A 47 -18.23 -3.38 19.43
CA TYR A 47 -17.12 -4.33 19.49
C TYR A 47 -15.77 -3.65 19.19
N TYR A 48 -15.76 -2.73 18.22
CA TYR A 48 -14.53 -2.03 17.81
C TYR A 48 -14.03 -1.02 18.84
N THR A 49 -14.84 -0.68 19.85
CA THR A 49 -14.38 0.14 20.99
C THR A 49 -13.47 -0.66 21.93
N LEU A 50 -13.73 -1.97 22.06
CA LEU A 50 -12.94 -2.88 22.91
C LEU A 50 -11.77 -3.48 22.14
N PHE A 51 -11.97 -3.72 20.84
CA PHE A 51 -10.99 -4.33 19.96
C PHE A 51 -10.76 -3.41 18.75
N PRO A 52 -9.85 -2.43 18.87
CA PRO A 52 -9.54 -1.54 17.77
C PRO A 52 -8.96 -2.37 16.62
N ARG A 53 -9.52 -2.17 15.43
CA ARG A 53 -9.05 -2.83 14.22
C ARG A 53 -7.65 -2.31 13.90
N SER A 54 -6.65 -3.19 13.86
CA SER A 54 -5.34 -2.85 13.30
C SER A 54 -5.52 -2.62 11.81
N THR A 55 -5.82 -1.39 11.43
CA THR A 55 -5.89 -0.99 10.03
C THR A 55 -4.47 -1.06 9.47
N THR A 56 -4.11 -2.18 8.85
CA THR A 56 -3.18 -2.12 7.72
C THR A 56 -3.87 -1.23 6.70
N SER A 57 -3.38 -0.01 6.61
CA SER A 57 -3.97 1.12 5.89
C SER A 57 -4.20 0.78 4.42
N ASN A 58 -5.44 0.49 4.06
CA ASN A 58 -5.97 0.76 2.73
C ASN A 58 -7.14 1.74 2.84
N ALA A 59 -6.89 2.83 3.61
CA ALA A 59 -7.78 3.96 3.70
C ALA A 59 -7.67 4.78 2.42
N THR A 60 -8.74 4.85 1.65
CA THR A 60 -9.02 5.98 0.77
C THR A 60 -8.91 7.27 1.58
N PRO A 61 -8.17 8.29 1.13
CA PRO A 61 -7.96 9.49 1.93
C PRO A 61 -9.22 10.35 1.89
N ASN A 62 -10.02 10.28 2.94
CA ASN A 62 -10.95 11.36 3.26
C ASN A 62 -10.13 12.56 3.76
N ALA A 63 -10.33 13.72 3.16
CA ALA A 63 -9.52 14.90 3.37
C ALA A 63 -9.78 15.51 4.76
N SER A 64 -8.98 15.14 5.76
CA SER A 64 -8.76 15.94 6.96
C SER A 64 -7.34 16.49 6.94
N ALA A 65 -7.24 17.81 6.80
CA ALA A 65 -5.99 18.56 6.76
C ALA A 65 -5.28 18.53 8.12
N GLN A 66 -4.55 17.45 8.39
CA GLN A 66 -3.48 17.46 9.39
C GLN A 66 -2.21 17.98 8.72
N LYS A 67 -1.61 19.03 9.30
CA LYS A 67 -0.32 19.59 8.90
C LYS A 67 0.73 18.48 8.97
N LYS A 68 1.03 17.88 7.82
CA LYS A 68 2.07 16.86 7.68
C LYS A 68 3.41 17.50 8.03
N PRO A 69 4.30 16.84 8.79
CA PRO A 69 5.71 17.23 8.83
C PRO A 69 6.25 17.28 7.39
N PRO A 70 7.31 18.08 7.11
CA PRO A 70 7.83 18.24 5.75
C PRO A 70 8.02 16.86 5.14
N THR A 71 7.25 16.58 4.10
CA THR A 71 7.21 15.26 3.48
C THR A 71 8.60 15.00 2.91
N GLU A 72 9.37 14.12 3.56
CA GLU A 72 10.64 13.66 3.02
C GLU A 72 10.41 13.18 1.58
N THR A 73 11.14 13.77 0.64
CA THR A 73 11.00 13.44 -0.77
C THR A 73 11.41 11.99 -0.99
N LEU A 74 10.82 11.31 -1.98
CA LEU A 74 11.22 9.95 -2.33
C LEU A 74 12.73 9.87 -2.63
N ILE A 75 13.30 10.94 -3.17
CA ILE A 75 14.71 11.07 -3.48
C ILE A 75 15.55 11.01 -2.20
N SER A 76 15.10 11.72 -1.15
CA SER A 76 15.71 11.67 0.17
C SER A 76 15.61 10.28 0.81
N ARG A 77 14.44 9.64 0.71
CA ARG A 77 14.20 8.31 1.29
C ARG A 77 15.03 7.20 0.66
N TYR A 78 15.30 7.30 -0.64
CA TYR A 78 16.02 6.28 -1.39
C TYR A 78 17.49 6.64 -1.66
N GLY A 79 18.01 7.74 -1.08
CA GLY A 79 19.41 8.12 -1.25
C GLY A 79 19.77 8.47 -2.71
N LEU A 80 18.83 9.02 -3.48
CA LEU A 80 18.99 9.26 -4.93
C LEU A 80 19.52 10.65 -5.28
N GLN A 81 20.02 11.42 -4.31
CA GLN A 81 20.43 12.81 -4.50
C GLN A 81 21.56 12.95 -5.52
N GLU A 82 22.64 12.18 -5.35
CA GLU A 82 23.81 12.16 -6.25
C GLU A 82 23.41 11.74 -7.67
N ARG A 83 22.54 10.73 -7.78
CA ARG A 83 22.08 10.20 -9.08
C ARG A 83 21.16 11.15 -9.83
N VAL A 84 20.47 12.07 -9.14
CA VAL A 84 19.71 13.13 -9.82
C VAL A 84 20.66 14.11 -10.53
N GLU A 85 21.80 14.41 -9.92
CA GLU A 85 22.77 15.37 -10.48
C GLU A 85 23.52 14.78 -11.67
N GLU A 86 23.75 13.46 -11.66
CA GLU A 86 24.46 12.73 -12.72
C GLU A 86 23.58 12.38 -13.93
N VAL A 87 22.32 11.98 -13.72
CA VAL A 87 21.48 11.45 -14.81
C VAL A 87 20.81 12.59 -15.59
N GLY A 88 21.43 12.96 -16.71
CA GLY A 88 20.86 13.86 -17.72
C GLY A 88 19.57 13.30 -18.35
N GLU A 89 18.76 14.19 -18.93
CA GLU A 89 17.37 13.97 -19.42
C GLU A 89 17.14 12.79 -20.38
N LYS A 90 18.18 12.14 -20.90
CA LYS A 90 18.10 11.18 -22.02
C LYS A 90 18.05 9.69 -21.63
N GLU A 91 18.38 9.31 -20.40
CA GLU A 91 18.54 7.88 -20.03
C GLU A 91 17.28 7.24 -19.41
N ILE A 92 16.21 8.01 -19.21
CA ILE A 92 15.12 7.63 -18.27
C ILE A 92 13.82 7.21 -18.99
N GLU A 93 13.77 7.24 -20.32
CA GLU A 93 12.54 6.91 -21.07
C GLU A 93 12.17 5.41 -21.07
N GLU A 94 13.07 4.51 -20.65
CA GLU A 94 12.83 3.05 -20.70
C GLU A 94 12.31 2.44 -19.38
N VAL A 95 11.49 3.15 -18.61
CA VAL A 95 10.93 2.64 -17.32
C VAL A 95 9.79 1.61 -17.51
N GLY A 96 9.48 1.22 -18.75
CA GLY A 96 8.34 0.35 -19.10
C GLY A 96 8.67 -1.05 -19.61
N GLY A 97 9.94 -1.41 -19.77
CA GLY A 97 10.35 -2.70 -20.37
C GLY A 97 9.90 -3.94 -19.57
N LYS A 98 9.72 -5.07 -20.26
CA LYS A 98 9.37 -6.38 -19.68
C LYS A 98 10.40 -6.75 -18.61
N ALA A 99 9.98 -6.83 -17.36
CA ALA A 99 10.87 -7.20 -16.27
C ALA A 99 11.15 -8.71 -16.32
N ALA A 100 12.39 -9.07 -16.61
CA ALA A 100 12.87 -10.43 -16.40
C ALA A 100 12.85 -10.73 -14.89
N TRP A 101 12.24 -11.84 -14.51
CA TRP A 101 12.32 -12.33 -13.14
C TRP A 101 13.70 -12.96 -12.95
N GLU A 102 14.52 -12.35 -12.08
CA GLU A 102 15.82 -12.93 -11.72
C GLU A 102 15.64 -14.24 -10.92
N ASP A 103 16.58 -15.18 -11.12
CA ASP A 103 16.55 -16.52 -10.52
C ASP A 103 17.00 -16.56 -9.05
N SER A 104 17.80 -15.58 -8.60
CA SER A 104 18.26 -15.50 -7.21
C SER A 104 17.58 -14.35 -6.44
N PRO A 105 17.31 -14.52 -5.14
CA PRO A 105 16.63 -13.50 -4.33
C PRO A 105 17.42 -12.19 -4.25
N GLU A 106 18.74 -12.28 -4.14
CA GLU A 106 19.64 -11.12 -4.09
C GLU A 106 19.62 -10.31 -5.40
N LYS A 107 19.69 -10.99 -6.55
CA LYS A 107 19.62 -10.33 -7.87
C LYS A 107 18.26 -9.71 -8.10
N ARG A 108 17.18 -10.39 -7.68
CA ARG A 108 15.83 -9.84 -7.74
C ARG A 108 15.69 -8.58 -6.90
N GLU A 109 16.23 -8.59 -5.68
CA GLU A 109 16.19 -7.41 -4.82
C GLU A 109 16.96 -6.24 -5.43
N ALA A 110 18.16 -6.49 -5.97
CA ALA A 110 18.96 -5.48 -6.66
C ALA A 110 18.23 -4.90 -7.88
N SER A 111 17.66 -5.76 -8.74
CA SER A 111 16.87 -5.36 -9.91
C SER A 111 15.65 -4.50 -9.51
N LEU A 112 14.94 -4.88 -8.44
CA LEU A 112 13.81 -4.09 -7.94
C LEU A 112 14.24 -2.73 -7.38
N ARG A 113 15.37 -2.65 -6.66
CA ARG A 113 15.92 -1.38 -6.16
C ARG A 113 16.28 -0.45 -7.33
N GLU A 114 16.96 -0.96 -8.35
CA GLU A 114 17.34 -0.19 -9.53
C GLU A 114 16.11 0.33 -10.29
N ARG A 115 15.11 -0.54 -10.50
CA ARG A 115 13.87 -0.14 -11.17
C ARG A 115 13.11 0.94 -10.41
N LYS A 116 13.03 0.83 -9.08
CA LYS A 116 12.42 1.85 -8.21
C LYS A 116 13.17 3.17 -8.34
N ALA A 117 14.51 3.15 -8.31
CA ALA A 117 15.33 4.34 -8.49
C ALA A 117 15.05 5.02 -9.84
N LYS A 118 15.08 4.27 -10.94
CA LYS A 118 14.77 4.78 -12.30
C LYS A 118 13.37 5.39 -12.36
N MET A 119 12.37 4.73 -11.77
CA MET A 119 10.99 5.25 -11.73
C MET A 119 10.87 6.58 -10.98
N ILE A 120 11.54 6.70 -9.83
CA ILE A 120 11.50 7.94 -9.03
C ILE A 120 12.12 9.10 -9.80
N LEU A 121 13.25 8.87 -10.49
CA LEU A 121 13.88 9.88 -11.34
C LEU A 121 12.97 10.28 -12.51
N ALA A 122 12.36 9.31 -13.19
CA ALA A 122 11.42 9.57 -14.29
C ALA A 122 10.23 10.41 -13.84
N ALA A 123 9.66 10.07 -12.68
CA ALA A 123 8.55 10.80 -12.09
C ALA A 123 8.95 12.25 -11.75
N ARG A 124 10.15 12.46 -11.18
CA ARG A 124 10.68 13.81 -10.89
C ARG A 124 10.77 14.64 -12.17
N GLN A 125 11.34 14.09 -13.24
CA GLN A 125 11.49 14.80 -14.50
C GLN A 125 10.15 15.16 -15.14
N ARG A 126 9.21 14.20 -15.19
CA ARG A 126 7.84 14.45 -15.69
C ARG A 126 7.14 15.54 -14.88
N MET A 127 7.29 15.55 -13.56
CA MET A 127 6.74 16.60 -12.69
C MET A 127 7.36 17.97 -12.98
N LEU A 128 8.66 18.06 -13.20
CA LEU A 128 9.33 19.32 -13.55
C LEU A 128 8.85 19.85 -14.92
N ALA A 129 8.74 18.97 -15.92
CA ALA A 129 8.24 19.33 -17.24
C ALA A 129 6.76 19.81 -17.20
N GLN A 130 5.91 19.16 -16.40
CA GLN A 130 4.52 19.58 -16.20
C GLN A 130 4.41 20.92 -15.48
N GLN A 131 5.25 21.18 -14.47
CA GLN A 131 5.26 22.47 -13.78
C GLN A 131 5.67 23.63 -14.70
N GLN A 132 6.63 23.41 -15.60
CA GLN A 132 7.03 24.41 -16.59
C GLN A 132 5.90 24.71 -17.60
N LYS A 133 5.19 23.66 -18.06
CA LYS A 133 4.02 23.82 -18.95
C LYS A 133 2.84 24.51 -18.24
N GLY A 134 2.54 24.13 -17.00
CA GLY A 134 1.47 24.74 -16.20
C GLY A 134 1.73 26.21 -15.85
N LYS A 135 2.99 26.62 -15.69
CA LYS A 135 3.36 28.03 -15.49
C LYS A 135 3.17 28.92 -16.73
N GLN A 136 3.07 28.33 -17.92
CA GLN A 136 2.81 29.06 -19.18
C GLN A 136 1.32 29.15 -19.53
N GLN A 137 0.43 28.44 -18.84
CA GLN A 137 -1.02 28.46 -19.04
C GLN A 137 -1.75 28.87 -17.74
N GLY A 138 -1.74 30.17 -17.43
CA GLY A 138 -2.71 30.84 -16.53
C GLY A 138 -2.10 31.84 -15.52
N PRO A 139 -2.69 33.04 -15.29
CA PRO A 139 -3.98 33.57 -15.76
C PRO A 139 -3.82 34.78 -16.71
N GLY A 140 -4.34 34.63 -17.92
CA GLY A 140 -4.66 35.73 -18.84
C GLY A 140 -6.05 35.45 -19.39
N GLU A 141 -7.08 35.69 -18.58
CA GLU A 141 -8.47 35.63 -19.00
C GLU A 141 -9.15 36.94 -18.58
N SER A 142 -9.39 37.76 -19.61
CA SER A 142 -10.34 38.88 -19.78
C SER A 142 -10.49 39.96 -18.70
#